data_AF-A0A969XM95-F1
#
_entry.id   AF-A0A969XM95-F1
#
_cell.length_a   1.000
_cell.length_b   1.000
_cell.length_c   1.000
_cell.angle_alpha   90.00
_cell.angle_beta   90.00
_cell.angle_gamma   90.00
#
_symmetry.space_group_name_H-M   'P 1'
#
loop_
_entity.id
_entity.type
_entity.pdbx_description
1 polymer ?
#
loop_
_entity_poly.entity_id
_entity_poly.type
_entity_poly.pdbx_seq_one_letter_code
_entity_poly.pdbx_strand_id
1 'polypeptide(L)'
;MEENVTEKERVAQGLLYHPNTDGELIAERARCKALCHEYNHLHPDLLEERAALIRRILGHVAGAFWIEPPFWCDYGYNVSIGDNFYANHGCVILDGGRVTFG
;
A
#
# COMPACT_ATOMS: atom_id res chain seq x y z
N MET A 1 -15.72 31.39 -0.18
CA MET A 1 -14.67 30.84 -1.05
C MET A 1 -14.40 29.46 -0.49
N GLU A 2 -14.95 28.42 -1.11
CA GLU A 2 -14.54 27.04 -0.77
C GLU A 2 -13.05 26.94 -1.11
N GLU A 3 -12.24 26.62 -0.11
CA GLU A 3 -10.85 26.26 -0.34
C GLU A 3 -10.81 25.12 -1.35
N ASN A 4 -9.92 25.22 -2.34
CA ASN A 4 -9.72 24.21 -3.37
C ASN A 4 -8.99 23.02 -2.74
N VAL A 5 -9.68 22.28 -1.87
CA VAL A 5 -9.17 21.06 -1.21
C VAL A 5 -8.96 20.01 -2.29
N THR A 6 -7.72 19.52 -2.41
CA THR A 6 -7.33 18.45 -3.35
C THR A 6 -8.05 17.14 -3.03
N GLU A 7 -8.18 16.23 -4.00
CA GLU A 7 -8.84 14.94 -3.73
C GLU A 7 -8.10 14.13 -2.66
N LYS A 8 -6.77 14.29 -2.58
CA LYS A 8 -5.93 13.67 -1.54
C LYS A 8 -6.21 14.22 -0.15
N GLU A 9 -6.41 15.52 -0.01
CA GLU A 9 -6.82 16.12 1.26
C GLU A 9 -8.24 15.71 1.66
N ARG A 10 -9.15 15.55 0.69
CA ARG A 10 -10.50 15.02 0.94
C ARG A 10 -10.44 13.61 1.54
N VAL A 11 -9.59 12.73 0.99
CA VAL A 11 -9.33 11.39 1.55
C VAL A 11 -8.83 11.46 2.99
N ALA A 12 -7.83 12.31 3.25
CA ALA A 12 -7.25 12.46 4.60
C ALA A 12 -8.28 12.94 5.64
N GLN A 13 -9.30 13.67 5.20
CA GLN A 13 -10.41 14.15 6.02
C GLN A 13 -11.60 13.16 6.08
N GLY A 14 -11.53 12.02 5.40
CA GLY A 14 -12.62 11.04 5.32
C GLY A 14 -13.82 11.51 4.49
N LEU A 15 -13.62 12.50 3.61
CA LEU A 15 -14.65 13.03 2.74
C LEU A 15 -14.78 12.22 1.45
N LEU A 16 -15.95 12.31 0.80
CA LEU A 16 -16.13 11.78 -0.55
C LEU A 16 -15.16 12.46 -1.51
N TYR A 17 -14.48 11.66 -2.32
CA TYR A 17 -13.44 12.10 -3.26
C TYR A 17 -13.54 11.31 -4.58
N HIS A 18 -12.83 11.78 -5.60
CA HIS A 18 -12.80 11.23 -6.95
C HIS A 18 -11.38 10.74 -7.29
N PRO A 19 -11.00 9.50 -6.90
CA PRO A 19 -9.64 8.98 -7.08
C PRO A 19 -9.18 8.92 -8.53
N ASN A 20 -10.11 8.90 -9.48
CA ASN A 20 -9.88 8.68 -10.90
C ASN A 20 -9.79 9.96 -11.73
N THR A 21 -9.93 11.13 -11.10
CA THR A 21 -9.78 12.44 -11.75
C THR A 21 -8.53 13.19 -11.28
N ASP A 22 -7.94 12.76 -10.17
CA ASP A 22 -6.73 13.34 -9.60
C ASP A 22 -5.47 12.66 -10.16
N GLY A 23 -4.64 13.43 -10.87
CA GLY A 23 -3.41 12.93 -11.50
C GLY A 23 -2.35 12.45 -10.50
N GLU A 24 -2.29 13.02 -9.31
CA GLU A 24 -1.37 12.60 -8.25
C GLU A 24 -1.79 11.23 -7.72
N LEU A 25 -3.07 11.06 -7.36
CA LEU A 25 -3.60 9.80 -6.86
C LEU A 25 -3.49 8.67 -7.91
N ILE A 26 -3.73 8.97 -9.18
CA ILE A 26 -3.54 8.00 -10.28
C ILE A 26 -2.07 7.57 -10.38
N ALA A 27 -1.14 8.53 -10.37
CA ALA A 27 0.29 8.24 -10.48
C ALA A 27 0.79 7.44 -9.26
N GLU A 28 0.30 7.74 -8.06
CA GLU A 28 0.61 6.99 -6.85
C GLU A 28 0.15 5.53 -6.92
N ARG A 29 -1.11 5.30 -7.33
CA ARG A 29 -1.60 3.92 -7.50
C ARG A 29 -0.82 3.15 -8.55
N ALA A 30 -0.45 3.82 -9.65
CA ALA A 30 0.38 3.19 -10.68
C ALA A 30 1.76 2.79 -10.15
N ARG A 31 2.41 3.67 -9.36
CA ARG A 31 3.69 3.36 -8.69
C ARG A 31 3.55 2.19 -7.73
N CYS A 32 2.52 2.18 -6.89
CA CYS A 32 2.28 1.07 -5.94
C CYS A 32 2.07 -0.26 -6.68
N LYS A 33 1.25 -0.27 -7.75
CA LYS A 33 1.03 -1.46 -8.57
C LYS A 33 2.32 -1.99 -9.22
N ALA A 34 3.23 -1.12 -9.62
CA ALA A 34 4.53 -1.54 -10.16
C ALA A 34 5.38 -2.24 -9.09
N LEU A 35 5.40 -1.73 -7.86
CA LEU A 35 6.10 -2.36 -6.73
C LEU A 35 5.48 -3.71 -6.34
N CYS A 36 4.15 -3.77 -6.25
CA CYS A 36 3.44 -5.02 -5.99
C CYS A 36 3.72 -6.06 -7.09
N HIS A 37 3.76 -5.63 -8.36
CA HIS A 37 4.12 -6.50 -9.47
C HIS A 37 5.54 -7.03 -9.34
N GLU A 38 6.51 -6.17 -9.03
CA GLU A 38 7.91 -6.58 -8.77
C GLU A 38 7.96 -7.61 -7.64
N TYR A 39 7.25 -7.36 -6.53
CA TYR A 39 7.18 -8.27 -5.38
C TYR A 39 6.63 -9.64 -5.74
N ASN A 40 5.55 -9.65 -6.52
CA ASN A 40 4.85 -10.88 -6.90
C ASN A 40 5.65 -11.75 -7.88
N HIS A 41 6.71 -11.22 -8.50
CA HIS A 41 7.54 -11.93 -9.47
C HIS A 41 8.97 -12.20 -8.97
N LEU A 42 9.32 -11.78 -7.75
CA LEU A 42 10.59 -12.17 -7.14
C LEU A 42 10.64 -13.68 -6.89
N HIS A 43 11.82 -14.27 -7.09
CA HIS A 43 12.04 -15.68 -6.78
C HIS A 43 11.82 -15.93 -5.28
N PRO A 44 11.18 -17.05 -4.88
CA PRO A 44 10.86 -17.33 -3.48
C PRO A 44 12.06 -17.26 -2.52
N ASP A 45 13.25 -17.65 -3.00
CA ASP A 45 14.50 -17.68 -2.22
C ASP A 45 15.15 -16.30 -1.99
N LEU A 46 14.70 -15.25 -2.69
CA LEU A 46 15.20 -13.87 -2.54
C LEU A 46 14.54 -13.19 -1.33
N LEU A 47 14.76 -13.75 -0.14
CA LEU A 47 14.07 -13.37 1.08
C LEU A 47 14.35 -11.92 1.49
N GLU A 48 15.59 -11.47 1.35
CA GLU A 48 15.99 -10.11 1.71
C GLU A 48 15.36 -9.08 0.76
N GLU A 49 15.38 -9.35 -0.55
CA GLU A 49 14.76 -8.50 -1.57
C GLU A 49 13.25 -8.44 -1.41
N ARG A 50 12.60 -9.58 -1.13
CA ARG A 50 11.17 -9.66 -0.82
C ARG A 50 10.83 -8.78 0.40
N ALA A 51 11.60 -8.90 1.47
CA ALA A 51 11.40 -8.12 2.68
C ALA A 51 11.69 -6.61 2.49
N ALA A 52 12.70 -6.27 1.70
CA ALA A 52 13.02 -4.88 1.36
C ALA A 52 11.89 -4.24 0.54
N LEU A 53 11.32 -5.01 -0.41
CA LEU A 53 10.27 -4.50 -1.27
C LEU A 53 8.95 -4.30 -0.53
N ILE A 54 8.56 -5.18 0.39
CA ILE A 54 7.40 -4.94 1.27
C ILE A 54 7.59 -3.68 2.11
N ARG A 55 8.79 -3.43 2.66
CA ARG A 55 9.06 -2.18 3.41
C ARG A 55 9.02 -0.92 2.54
N ARG A 56 9.24 -1.06 1.23
CA ARG A 56 9.11 0.04 0.27
C ARG A 56 7.66 0.24 -0.19
N ILE A 57 6.84 -0.82 -0.17
CA ILE A 57 5.41 -0.77 -0.48
C ILE A 57 4.63 -0.18 0.69
N LEU A 58 4.81 -0.71 1.91
CA LEU A 58 4.00 -0.35 3.07
C LEU A 58 4.49 0.94 3.74
N GLY A 59 3.57 1.74 4.26
CA GLY A 59 3.89 2.97 4.97
C GLY A 59 4.62 2.75 6.31
N HIS A 60 4.33 1.64 6.98
CA HIS A 60 4.99 1.28 8.24
C HIS A 60 5.04 -0.23 8.47
N VAL A 61 6.17 -0.70 8.99
CA VAL A 61 6.40 -2.08 9.42
C VAL A 61 7.13 -2.04 10.77
N ALA A 62 6.48 -2.51 11.84
CA ALA A 62 7.04 -2.41 13.19
C ALA A 62 8.19 -3.41 13.45
N GLY A 63 8.06 -4.64 12.95
CA GLY A 63 9.00 -5.71 13.31
C GLY A 63 9.05 -6.84 12.29
N ALA A 64 9.00 -8.07 12.77
CA ALA A 64 8.99 -9.26 11.94
C ALA A 64 7.68 -9.35 11.16
N PHE A 65 7.76 -9.75 9.90
CA PHE A 65 6.57 -10.00 9.09
C PHE A 65 6.84 -11.08 8.06
N TRP A 66 5.75 -11.64 7.54
CA TRP A 66 5.75 -12.49 6.37
C TRP A 66 4.49 -12.28 5.56
N ILE A 67 4.64 -12.04 4.26
CA ILE A 67 3.51 -11.83 3.35
C ILE A 67 3.73 -12.76 2.16
N GLU A 68 2.83 -13.70 1.89
CA GLU A 68 2.98 -14.54 0.70
C GLU A 68 2.50 -13.83 -0.55
N PRO A 69 3.28 -13.85 -1.65
CA PRO A 69 2.81 -13.38 -2.94
C PRO A 69 1.71 -14.34 -3.47
N PRO A 70 0.77 -13.85 -4.29
CA PRO A 70 0.66 -12.47 -4.69
C PRO A 70 0.06 -11.59 -3.59
N PHE A 71 0.60 -10.38 -3.44
CA PHE A 71 0.10 -9.32 -2.57
C PHE A 71 -0.25 -8.07 -3.40
N TRP A 72 -1.35 -7.40 -3.04
CA TRP A 72 -1.77 -6.17 -3.69
C TRP A 72 -2.31 -5.13 -2.69
N CYS A 73 -1.98 -3.86 -2.94
CA CYS A 73 -2.61 -2.71 -2.32
C CYS A 73 -2.73 -1.54 -3.31
N ASP A 74 -3.58 -0.55 -3.01
CA ASP A 74 -3.85 0.58 -3.89
C ASP A 74 -2.71 1.61 -3.82
N TYR A 75 -2.31 2.02 -2.61
CA TYR A 75 -1.32 3.08 -2.37
C TYR A 75 -0.10 2.60 -1.60
N GLY A 76 -0.25 1.59 -0.74
CA GLY A 76 0.77 1.01 0.12
C GLY A 76 1.11 1.88 1.34
N TYR A 77 1.32 3.18 1.14
CA TYR A 77 1.71 4.11 2.20
C TYR A 77 0.64 4.30 3.29
N ASN A 78 -0.61 3.90 3.05
CA ASN A 78 -1.68 3.95 4.04
C ASN A 78 -1.75 2.70 4.92
N VAL A 79 -0.98 1.65 4.60
CA VAL A 79 -0.93 0.40 5.37
C VAL A 79 0.17 0.46 6.42
N SER A 80 -0.18 0.16 7.65
CA SER A 80 0.74 -0.04 8.76
C SER A 80 0.55 -1.43 9.36
N ILE A 81 1.63 -2.19 9.48
CA ILE A 81 1.64 -3.52 10.13
C ILE A 81 2.47 -3.50 11.41
N GLY A 82 1.97 -4.21 12.43
CA GLY A 82 2.65 -4.44 13.70
C GLY A 82 3.76 -5.48 13.62
N ASP A 83 4.16 -5.98 14.78
CA ASP A 83 5.19 -7.01 14.90
C ASP A 83 4.57 -8.42 14.77
N ASN A 84 5.30 -9.36 14.19
CA ASN A 84 4.87 -10.73 13.89
C ASN A 84 3.63 -10.82 12.97
N PHE A 85 3.54 -9.92 11.98
CA PHE A 85 2.44 -9.91 11.01
C PHE A 85 2.59 -11.05 9.98
N TYR A 86 1.52 -11.81 9.74
CA TYR A 86 1.46 -12.82 8.69
C TYR A 86 0.25 -12.61 7.78
N ALA A 87 0.48 -12.56 6.47
CA ALA A 87 -0.56 -12.62 5.46
C ALA A 87 -0.26 -13.75 4.48
N ASN A 88 -1.27 -14.58 4.21
CA ASN A 88 -1.16 -15.69 3.28
C ASN A 88 -1.42 -15.24 1.82
N HIS A 89 -1.24 -16.17 0.88
CA HIS A 89 -1.33 -15.95 -0.56
C HIS A 89 -2.61 -15.23 -0.98
N GLY A 90 -2.50 -14.28 -1.92
CA GLY A 90 -3.66 -13.61 -2.50
C GLY A 90 -4.26 -12.52 -1.62
N CYS A 91 -3.53 -12.05 -0.60
CA CYS A 91 -3.98 -10.93 0.23
C CYS A 91 -4.10 -9.64 -0.60
N VAL A 92 -5.24 -8.98 -0.50
CA VAL A 92 -5.53 -7.68 -1.14
C VAL A 92 -5.99 -6.70 -0.08
N ILE A 93 -5.34 -5.54 0.00
CA ILE A 93 -5.67 -4.45 0.94
C ILE A 93 -6.04 -3.21 0.15
N LEU A 94 -7.32 -2.82 0.17
CA LEU A 94 -7.78 -1.58 -0.46
C LEU A 94 -7.55 -0.40 0.49
N ASP A 95 -6.38 0.21 0.41
CA ASP A 95 -5.90 1.24 1.35
C ASP A 95 -6.14 2.66 0.85
N GLY A 96 -7.33 2.92 0.29
CA GLY A 96 -7.78 4.29 -0.01
C GLY A 96 -7.88 5.15 1.25
N GLY A 97 -8.13 4.53 2.41
CA GLY A 97 -7.95 5.14 3.73
C GLY A 97 -6.89 4.40 4.53
N ARG A 98 -6.52 4.94 5.70
CA ARG A 98 -5.54 4.32 6.60
C ARG A 98 -6.01 2.91 7.02
N VAL A 99 -5.11 1.94 6.89
CA VAL A 99 -5.30 0.56 7.36
C VAL A 99 -4.20 0.25 8.39
N THR A 100 -4.57 -0.26 9.55
CA THR A 100 -3.61 -0.59 10.61
C THR A 100 -3.90 -1.98 11.16
N PHE A 101 -2.88 -2.84 11.10
CA PHE A 101 -2.84 -4.13 11.76
C PHE A 101 -1.93 -4.02 12.99
N GLY A 102 -2.39 -4.59 14.11
CA GLY A 102 -1.66 -4.61 15.38
C GLY A 102 -0.43 -5.48 15.36
#